data_AF-A0AAU7Z5X3-F1
#
_entry.id   AF-A0AAU7Z5X3-F1
#
_cell.length_a   1.000
_cell.length_b   1.000
_cell.length_c   1.000
_cell.angle_alpha   90.00
_cell.angle_beta   90.00
_cell.angle_gamma   90.00
#
_symmetry.space_group_name_H-M   'P 1'
#
loop_
_entity.id
_entity.type
_entity.pdbx_description
1 polymer ?
#
loop_
_entity_poly.entity_id
_entity_poly.type
_entity_poly.pdbx_seq_one_letter_code
_entity_poly.pdbx_strand_id
1 'polypeptide(L)'
;MQGPPGTGKTHTIANLIGSLLAQGKTVLVTSQASKPLRVLREKIVPDLQPLFVSVVSGDEMGRRQLEASVNGITARLGSDSLQRLEAEFVRLTAERHQLLNRIEKLREDIFRAANTEYRTITRSCLQPLPASSARTGRLPTGYWPR
;
A
#
# COMPACT_ATOMS: atom_id res chain seq x y z
N MET A 1 20.67 2.57 14.10
CA MET A 1 19.61 2.83 13.08
C MET A 1 18.73 3.96 13.56
N GLN A 2 19.18 5.20 13.37
CA GLN A 2 18.44 6.40 13.75
C GLN A 2 17.96 7.03 12.46
N GLY A 3 16.65 7.28 12.34
CA GLY A 3 16.14 8.04 11.20
C GLY A 3 15.20 9.12 11.67
N PRO A 4 14.95 10.11 10.81
CA PRO A 4 14.44 11.42 11.18
C PRO A 4 13.09 11.34 11.91
N PRO A 5 12.82 12.28 12.83
CA PRO A 5 11.58 12.30 13.59
C PRO A 5 10.41 12.59 12.63
N GLY A 6 9.47 11.66 12.51
CA GLY A 6 8.16 11.94 11.89
C GLY A 6 7.64 11.01 10.79
N THR A 7 8.39 10.04 10.27
CA THR A 7 7.96 9.35 9.01
C THR A 7 8.06 7.82 9.02
N GLY A 8 7.31 7.19 9.92
CA GLY A 8 6.81 5.83 9.63
C GLY A 8 7.42 4.66 10.38
N LYS A 9 8.45 4.83 11.22
CA LYS A 9 9.07 3.70 11.96
C LYS A 9 8.09 2.92 12.83
N THR A 10 7.29 3.62 13.63
CA THR A 10 6.28 2.98 14.49
C THR A 10 5.19 2.31 13.66
N HIS A 11 4.85 2.89 12.51
CA HIS A 11 3.86 2.31 11.60
C HIS A 11 4.42 1.05 10.91
N THR A 12 5.68 1.06 10.52
CA THR A 12 6.40 -0.11 10.02
C THR A 12 6.46 -1.22 11.06
N ILE A 13 6.75 -0.90 12.34
CA ILE A 13 6.74 -1.88 13.43
C ILE A 13 5.32 -2.45 13.62
N ALA A 14 4.28 -1.61 13.62
CA ALA A 14 2.90 -2.07 13.74
C ALA A 14 2.50 -3.01 12.58
N ASN A 15 2.90 -2.70 11.35
CA ASN A 15 2.67 -3.57 10.19
C ASN A 15 3.43 -4.90 10.30
N LEU A 16 4.66 -4.88 10.80
CA LEU A 16 5.44 -6.09 11.05
C LEU A 16 4.77 -6.99 12.09
N ILE A 17 4.30 -6.41 13.20
CA ILE A 17 3.54 -7.12 14.22
C ILE A 17 2.28 -7.73 13.60
N GLY A 18 1.51 -6.94 12.85
CA GLY A 18 0.30 -7.44 12.18
C GLY A 18 0.58 -8.62 11.24
N SER A 19 1.66 -8.54 10.45
CA SER A 19 2.08 -9.63 9.56
C SER A 19 2.48 -10.90 10.32
N LEU A 20 3.21 -10.77 11.43
CA LEU A 20 3.59 -11.91 12.26
C LEU A 20 2.39 -12.55 12.95
N LEU A 21 1.45 -11.74 13.45
CA LEU A 21 0.21 -12.23 14.04
C LEU A 21 -0.67 -12.95 13.01
N ALA A 22 -0.76 -12.44 11.77
CA ALA A 22 -1.47 -13.10 10.68
C ALA A 22 -0.87 -14.46 10.31
N GLN A 23 0.42 -14.68 10.61
CA GLN A 23 1.10 -15.99 10.47
C GLN A 23 0.93 -16.89 11.71
N GLY A 24 0.14 -16.47 12.71
CA GLY A 24 -0.06 -17.22 13.96
C GLY A 24 1.13 -17.14 14.94
N LYS A 25 2.03 -16.16 14.79
CA LYS A 25 3.23 -16.03 15.65
C LYS A 25 2.98 -15.13 16.84
N THR A 26 3.59 -15.45 17.97
CA THR A 26 3.63 -14.59 19.16
C THR A 26 4.79 -13.58 19.06
N VAL A 27 4.55 -12.32 19.44
CA VAL A 27 5.56 -11.25 19.33
C VAL A 27 5.78 -10.60 20.70
N LEU A 28 7.04 -10.50 21.14
CA LEU A 28 7.47 -9.73 22.31
C LEU A 28 8.16 -8.45 21.86
N VAL A 29 7.65 -7.30 22.34
CA VAL A 29 8.26 -5.99 22.07
C VAL A 29 8.87 -5.44 23.34
N THR A 30 10.16 -5.10 23.30
CA THR A 30 10.88 -4.47 24.41
C THR A 30 11.31 -3.05 24.03
N SER A 31 11.36 -2.16 25.02
CA SER A 31 11.82 -0.78 24.85
C SER A 31 12.40 -0.30 26.17
N GLN A 32 13.46 0.50 26.11
CA GLN A 32 14.09 1.10 27.29
C GLN A 32 13.18 2.14 27.97
N ALA A 33 12.25 2.74 27.23
CA ALA A 33 11.27 3.70 27.74
C ALA A 33 9.83 3.20 27.52
N SER A 34 8.91 3.64 28.36
CA SER A 34 7.49 3.28 28.30
C SER A 34 6.70 4.03 27.21
N LYS A 35 7.10 5.26 26.87
CA LYS A 35 6.42 6.11 25.88
C LYS A 35 6.33 5.47 24.48
N PRO A 36 7.40 4.90 23.89
CA PRO A 36 7.33 4.21 22.61
C PRO A 36 6.34 3.03 22.57
N LEU A 37 6.20 2.28 23.67
CA LEU A 37 5.27 1.15 23.74
C LEU A 37 3.80 1.62 23.71
N ARG A 38 3.49 2.76 24.34
CA ARG A 38 2.15 3.37 24.27
C ARG A 38 1.82 3.84 22.86
N VAL A 39 2.74 4.57 22.23
CA VAL A 39 2.57 5.04 20.84
C VAL A 39 2.44 3.85 19.89
N LEU A 40 3.18 2.77 20.10
CA LEU A 40 3.05 1.56 19.30
C LEU A 40 1.66 0.93 19.42
N ARG A 41 1.13 0.81 20.64
CA ARG A 41 -0.21 0.28 20.89
C ARG A 41 -1.28 1.10 20.16
N GLU A 42 -1.18 2.42 20.18
CA GLU A 42 -2.09 3.33 19.47
C GLU A 42 -2.02 3.19 17.93
N LYS A 43 -0.91 2.68 17.39
CA LYS A 43 -0.76 2.42 15.94
C LYS A 43 -1.24 1.04 15.51
N ILE A 44 -1.49 0.13 16.45
CA ILE A 44 -2.11 -1.16 16.16
C ILE A 44 -3.60 -0.94 15.94
N VAL A 45 -4.19 -1.66 14.97
CA VAL A 45 -5.63 -1.60 14.69
C VAL A 45 -6.43 -1.84 15.98
N PRO A 46 -7.52 -1.09 16.23
CA PRO A 46 -8.29 -1.17 17.48
C PRO A 46 -8.65 -2.61 17.87
N ASP A 47 -8.90 -3.44 16.86
CA ASP A 47 -9.27 -4.83 17.04
C ASP A 47 -8.21 -5.72 17.68
N LEU A 48 -6.93 -5.40 17.48
CA LEU A 48 -5.82 -6.18 18.04
C LEU A 48 -5.25 -5.54 19.32
N GLN A 49 -5.67 -4.33 19.69
CA GLN A 49 -5.20 -3.66 20.91
C GLN A 49 -5.53 -4.40 22.22
N PRO A 50 -6.65 -5.16 22.35
CA PRO A 50 -6.89 -6.03 23.49
C PRO A 50 -5.96 -7.24 23.57
N LEU A 51 -5.16 -7.52 22.54
CA LEU A 51 -4.15 -8.60 22.59
C LEU A 51 -2.80 -8.08 23.09
N PHE A 52 -2.66 -6.77 23.30
CA PHE A 52 -1.42 -6.12 23.67
C PHE A 52 -1.35 -5.90 25.18
N VAL A 53 -0.65 -6.79 25.88
CA VAL A 53 -0.42 -6.69 27.33
C VAL A 53 0.95 -6.07 27.60
N SER A 54 0.99 -4.95 28.32
CA SER A 54 2.25 -4.34 28.75
C SER A 54 2.57 -4.76 30.19
N VAL A 55 3.66 -5.51 30.36
CA VAL A 55 4.27 -5.77 31.68
C VAL A 55 5.38 -4.74 31.88
N VAL A 56 4.99 -3.51 32.25
CA VAL A 56 5.95 -2.47 32.67
C VAL A 56 5.83 -2.30 34.17
N SER A 57 6.97 -2.28 34.87
CA SER A 57 7.07 -2.14 36.32
C SER A 57 6.28 -0.91 36.81
N GLY A 58 5.13 -1.17 37.43
CA GLY A 58 4.06 -0.19 37.69
C GLY A 58 2.71 -0.87 37.64
N ASP A 59 2.48 -1.76 38.61
CA ASP A 59 1.54 -2.88 38.62
C ASP A 59 0.10 -2.53 38.19
N GLU A 60 -0.42 -1.37 38.60
CA GLU A 60 -1.81 -0.99 38.38
C GLU A 60 -2.20 -0.80 36.90
N MET A 61 -1.32 -0.21 36.10
CA MET A 61 -1.60 -0.02 34.67
C MET A 61 -1.54 -1.34 33.89
N GLY A 62 -0.56 -2.19 34.20
CA GLY A 62 -0.40 -3.49 33.57
C GLY A 62 -1.58 -4.41 33.90
N ARG A 63 -2.05 -4.38 35.16
CA ARG A 63 -3.21 -5.14 35.62
C ARG A 63 -4.51 -4.73 34.91
N ARG A 64 -4.76 -3.42 34.76
CA ARG A 64 -5.90 -2.91 33.97
C ARG A 64 -5.82 -3.30 32.50
N GLN A 65 -4.63 -3.28 31.91
CA GLN A 65 -4.44 -3.73 30.53
C GLN A 65 -4.70 -5.22 30.38
N LEU A 66 -4.26 -6.03 31.35
CA LEU A 66 -4.52 -7.45 31.37
C LEU A 66 -6.02 -7.74 31.50
N GLU A 67 -6.72 -7.07 32.43
CA GLU A 67 -8.18 -7.18 32.57
C GLU A 67 -8.92 -6.81 31.29
N ALA A 68 -8.55 -5.67 30.67
CA ALA A 68 -9.14 -5.25 29.39
C ALA A 68 -8.86 -6.25 28.27
N SER A 69 -7.67 -6.87 28.29
CA SER A 69 -7.26 -7.89 27.32
C SER A 69 -8.08 -9.16 27.47
N VAL A 70 -8.20 -9.70 28.69
CA VAL A 70 -9.01 -10.89 29.00
C VAL A 70 -10.48 -10.67 28.62
N ASN A 71 -11.04 -9.52 28.97
CA ASN A 71 -12.42 -9.18 28.62
C ASN A 71 -12.60 -9.06 27.09
N GLY A 72 -11.67 -8.39 26.40
CA GLY A 72 -11.70 -8.25 24.95
C GLY A 72 -11.54 -9.59 24.21
N ILE A 73 -10.68 -10.47 24.69
CA ILE A 73 -10.48 -11.82 24.16
C ILE A 73 -11.74 -12.66 24.36
N THR A 74 -12.28 -12.69 25.58
CA THR A 74 -13.49 -13.46 25.90
C THR A 74 -14.69 -13.01 25.05
N ALA A 75 -14.85 -11.69 24.86
CA ALA A 75 -15.88 -11.14 24.00
C ALA A 75 -15.71 -11.52 22.51
N ARG A 76 -14.47 -11.76 22.05
CA ARG A 76 -14.13 -12.13 20.67
C ARG A 76 -14.05 -13.65 20.41
N LEU A 77 -13.86 -14.45 21.46
CA LEU A 77 -13.84 -15.92 21.35
C LEU A 77 -15.23 -16.55 21.42
N GLY A 78 -16.29 -15.75 21.57
CA GLY A 78 -17.64 -16.23 21.35
C GLY A 78 -17.76 -16.90 19.97
N SER A 79 -18.47 -18.02 19.89
CA SER A 79 -18.62 -18.79 18.65
C SER A 79 -19.16 -17.90 17.50
N ASP A 80 -20.03 -16.95 17.82
CA ASP A 80 -20.62 -15.99 16.90
C ASP A 80 -19.61 -14.98 16.30
N SER A 81 -18.55 -14.62 17.04
CA SER A 81 -17.57 -13.64 16.57
C SER A 81 -16.55 -14.23 15.59
N LEU A 82 -16.21 -15.52 15.72
CA LEU A 82 -15.36 -16.20 14.73
C LEU A 82 -16.04 -16.26 13.34
N GLN A 83 -17.30 -16.68 13.30
CA GLN A 83 -18.06 -16.77 12.05
C GLN A 83 -18.23 -15.40 11.37
N ARG A 84 -18.47 -14.34 12.15
CA ARG A 84 -18.54 -12.97 11.63
C ARG A 84 -17.20 -12.49 11.08
N LEU A 85 -16.10 -12.81 11.75
CA LEU A 85 -14.76 -12.42 11.33
C LEU A 85 -14.35 -13.13 10.03
N GLU A 86 -14.67 -14.42 9.89
CA GLU A 86 -14.48 -15.16 8.64
C GLU A 86 -15.29 -14.56 7.49
N ALA A 87 -16.56 -14.24 7.72
CA ALA A 87 -17.41 -13.58 6.73
C ALA A 87 -16.85 -12.21 6.30
N GLU A 88 -16.36 -11.43 7.25
CA GLU A 88 -15.72 -10.14 6.98
C GLU A 88 -14.41 -10.28 6.21
N PHE A 89 -13.57 -11.27 6.56
CA PHE A 89 -12.35 -11.58 5.84
C PHE A 89 -12.63 -11.92 4.36
N VAL A 90 -13.64 -12.76 4.10
CA VAL A 90 -14.08 -13.09 2.74
C VAL A 90 -14.54 -11.84 2.00
N ARG A 91 -15.36 -11.00 2.64
CA ARG A 91 -15.88 -9.75 2.05
C ARG A 91 -14.75 -8.79 1.67
N LEU A 92 -13.84 -8.52 2.59
CA LEU A 92 -12.71 -7.61 2.37
C LEU A 92 -11.75 -8.13 1.31
N THR A 93 -11.55 -9.45 1.26
CA THR A 93 -10.72 -10.08 0.22
C THR A 93 -11.35 -9.93 -1.17
N ALA A 94 -12.67 -10.06 -1.28
CA ALA A 94 -13.41 -9.83 -2.52
C ALA A 94 -13.34 -8.36 -2.95
N GLU A 95 -13.57 -7.44 -2.03
CA GLU A 95 -13.47 -5.99 -2.27
C GLU A 95 -12.07 -5.58 -2.75
N ARG A 96 -11.02 -6.11 -2.10
CA ARG A 96 -9.63 -5.90 -2.51
C ARG A 96 -9.37 -6.36 -3.94
N HIS A 97 -9.89 -7.53 -4.34
CA HIS A 97 -9.77 -8.01 -5.72
C HIS A 97 -10.52 -7.11 -6.71
N GLN A 98 -11.73 -6.66 -6.38
CA GLN A 98 -12.49 -5.76 -7.24
C GLN A 98 -11.77 -4.43 -7.47
N LEU A 99 -11.19 -3.84 -6.42
CA LEU A 99 -10.43 -2.60 -6.52
C LEU A 99 -9.18 -2.76 -7.39
N LEU A 100 -8.44 -3.86 -7.25
CA LEU A 100 -7.28 -4.13 -8.10
C LEU A 100 -7.67 -4.29 -9.58
N ASN A 101 -8.74 -5.03 -9.87
CA ASN A 101 -9.25 -5.16 -11.23
C ASN A 101 -9.70 -3.80 -11.80
N ARG A 102 -10.28 -2.93 -10.96
CA ARG A 102 -10.67 -1.59 -11.39
C ARG A 102 -9.46 -0.73 -11.73
N ILE A 103 -8.39 -0.81 -10.94
CA ILE A 103 -7.12 -0.12 -11.20
C ILE A 103 -6.52 -0.58 -12.52
N GLU A 104 -6.48 -1.89 -12.78
CA GLU A 104 -5.98 -2.43 -14.05
C GLU A 104 -6.80 -1.95 -15.24
N LYS A 105 -8.13 -2.01 -15.14
CA LYS A 105 -9.02 -1.54 -16.21
C LYS A 105 -8.83 -0.05 -16.52
N LEU A 106 -8.75 0.80 -15.48
CA LEU A 106 -8.50 2.22 -15.66
C LEU A 106 -7.14 2.50 -16.32
N ARG A 107 -6.11 1.71 -16.00
CA ARG A 107 -4.81 1.81 -16.66
C ARG A 107 -4.89 1.44 -18.14
N GLU A 108 -5.61 0.37 -18.47
CA GLU A 108 -5.87 0.00 -19.87
C GLU A 108 -6.63 1.10 -20.61
N ASP A 109 -7.66 1.68 -20.00
CA ASP A 109 -8.47 2.74 -20.60
C ASP A 109 -7.62 3.99 -20.89
N ILE A 110 -6.75 4.40 -19.96
CA ILE A 110 -5.79 5.50 -20.17
C ILE A 110 -4.83 5.17 -21.32
N PHE A 111 -4.27 3.96 -21.34
CA PHE A 111 -3.34 3.54 -22.40
C PHE A 111 -4.01 3.51 -23.78
N ARG A 112 -5.25 3.02 -23.86
CA ARG A 112 -6.06 3.02 -25.08
C ARG A 112 -6.35 4.44 -25.56
N ALA A 113 -6.79 5.33 -24.68
CA ALA A 113 -7.05 6.73 -25.02
C ALA A 113 -5.79 7.41 -25.60
N ALA A 114 -4.64 7.25 -24.94
CA ALA A 114 -3.37 7.80 -25.41
C ALA A 114 -2.96 7.25 -26.80
N ASN A 115 -3.11 5.95 -27.05
CA ASN A 115 -2.76 5.34 -28.33
C ASN A 115 -3.75 5.63 -29.48
N THR A 116 -4.99 5.99 -29.16
CA THR A 116 -5.99 6.38 -30.16
C THR A 116 -5.62 7.74 -30.78
N GLU A 117 -5.05 8.64 -29.98
CA GLU A 117 -4.58 9.95 -30.43
C GLU A 117 -3.32 9.85 -31.30
N TYR A 118 -2.35 8.99 -30.91
CA TYR A 118 -1.10 8.80 -31.67
C TYR A 118 -1.29 8.20 -33.07
N ARG A 119 -2.32 7.38 -33.30
CA ARG A 119 -2.54 6.71 -34.60
C ARG A 119 -3.11 7.62 -35.69
N THR A 120 -3.74 8.73 -35.31
CA THR A 120 -4.39 9.65 -36.26
C THR A 120 -3.36 10.55 -36.94
N ILE A 121 -2.23 10.84 -36.28
CA ILE A 121 -1.17 11.70 -36.81
C ILE A 121 -0.32 10.96 -37.86
N THR A 122 -0.15 9.63 -37.75
CA THR A 122 0.68 8.87 -38.70
C THR A 122 -0.01 8.51 -40.02
N ARG A 123 -1.35 8.49 -40.07
CA ARG A 123 -2.12 8.18 -41.31
C ARG A 123 -2.41 9.39 -42.20
N SER A 124 -2.20 10.62 -41.72
CA SER A 124 -2.38 11.83 -42.53
C SER A 124 -1.12 12.22 -43.32
N CYS A 125 0.07 11.76 -42.89
CA CYS A 125 1.35 12.21 -43.46
C CYS A 125 1.93 11.33 -44.57
N LEU A 126 1.23 10.27 -45.01
CA LEU A 126 1.71 9.37 -46.07
C LEU A 126 0.67 9.24 -47.20
N GLN A 127 0.49 10.33 -47.94
CA GLN A 127 0.21 10.25 -49.37
C GLN A 127 1.42 10.84 -50.11
N PRO A 128 2.22 10.02 -50.83
CA PRO A 128 3.10 10.57 -51.83
C PRO A 128 2.24 11.00 -53.03
N LEU A 129 2.08 12.32 -53.23
CA LEU A 129 1.59 12.86 -54.49
C LEU A 129 2.60 12.55 -55.61
N PRO A 130 2.15 12.16 -56.83
CA PRO A 130 3.02 11.81 -57.93
C PRO A 130 3.52 13.09 -58.62
N ALA A 131 4.54 13.72 -58.06
CA ALA A 131 5.30 14.76 -58.75
C ALA A 131 6.54 14.13 -59.40
N SER A 132 6.28 13.37 -60.47
CA SER A 132 7.21 13.32 -61.58
C SER A 132 7.47 14.77 -62.04
N SER A 133 8.72 15.05 -62.40
CA SER A 133 9.17 16.18 -63.23
C SER A 133 9.11 17.61 -62.66
N ALA A 134 10.29 18.15 -62.29
CA ALA A 134 10.94 19.31 -62.93
C ALA A 134 12.11 19.78 -62.04
N ARG A 135 13.36 19.50 -62.41
CA ARG A 135 14.20 20.30 -63.33
C ARG A 135 15.09 21.30 -62.56
N THR A 136 16.35 20.87 -62.38
CA THR A 136 17.61 21.65 -62.39
C THR A 136 17.81 22.87 -61.49
N GLY A 137 18.92 22.87 -60.74
CA GLY A 137 19.62 24.12 -60.43
C GLY A 137 20.63 24.10 -59.28
N ARG A 138 21.88 23.71 -59.58
CA ARG A 138 23.14 24.24 -59.01
C ARG A 138 23.51 23.96 -57.52
N LEU A 139 24.57 23.17 -57.33
CA LEU A 139 25.56 23.23 -56.23
C LEU A 139 26.49 24.47 -56.41
N PRO A 140 27.48 24.79 -55.54
CA PRO A 140 27.94 24.22 -54.24
C PRO A 140 28.05 25.35 -53.15
N THR A 141 28.48 25.24 -51.89
CA THR A 141 29.73 24.77 -51.25
C THR A 141 29.62 25.09 -49.74
N GLY A 142 30.26 24.31 -48.86
CA GLY A 142 31.00 24.89 -47.73
C GLY A 142 30.60 24.54 -46.28
N TYR A 143 31.51 23.81 -45.62
CA TYR A 143 31.92 23.91 -44.20
C TYR A 143 31.09 23.31 -43.05
N TRP A 144 31.54 22.14 -42.58
CA TRP A 144 31.64 21.72 -41.16
C TRP A 144 32.74 22.55 -40.42
N PRO A 145 32.98 22.51 -39.08
CA PRO A 145 32.56 21.51 -38.06
C PRO A 145 32.17 22.20 -36.70
N ARG A 146 32.06 21.60 -35.50
CA ARG A 146 32.41 20.32 -34.87
C ARG A 146 31.43 20.08 -33.71
#